data_AF-A0A4R2KHR4-F1
#
_entry.id   AF-A0A4R2KHR4-F1
#
_cell.length_a   1.000
_cell.length_b   1.000
_cell.length_c   1.000
_cell.angle_alpha   90.00
_cell.angle_beta   90.00
_cell.angle_gamma   90.00
#
_symmetry.space_group_name_H-M   'P 1'
#
loop_
_entity.id
_entity.type
_entity.pdbx_description
1 polymer ?
#
loop_
_entity_poly.entity_id
_entity_poly.type
_entity_poly.pdbx_seq_one_letter_code
_entity_poly.pdbx_strand_id
1 'polypeptide(L)'
;MKWNPTNPICSNIQPRLAVSDYKKDIKFDFLEGDLVLNETVEGFECFNQKFIKVLLTDETPIIKYGLFELLPTSKNQTEFEKECGKLAYAIVSHQFSDSTFENPNGLGHTVEKIYSISKEVLNDINYLIVEASATGLNETSTIKVPLKLVEEHMQ
;
A
#
# COMPACT_ATOMS: atom_id res chain seq x y z
N MET A 1 -5.51 -14.80 8.50
CA MET A 1 -4.43 -14.45 9.45
C MET A 1 -4.46 -12.95 9.64
N LYS A 2 -4.15 -12.43 10.84
CA LYS A 2 -4.24 -11.00 11.13
C LYS A 2 -3.13 -10.56 12.07
N TRP A 3 -2.47 -9.46 11.74
CA TRP A 3 -1.54 -8.74 12.60
C TRP A 3 -2.23 -7.46 13.08
N ASN A 4 -2.33 -7.28 14.39
CA ASN A 4 -2.97 -6.14 15.04
C ASN A 4 -2.13 -5.72 16.27
N PRO A 5 -1.08 -4.91 16.08
CA PRO A 5 -0.17 -4.54 17.16
C PRO A 5 -0.88 -3.68 18.21
N THR A 6 -0.41 -3.74 19.46
CA THR A 6 -0.90 -2.87 20.54
C THR A 6 -0.76 -1.39 20.21
N ASN A 7 0.34 -1.03 19.53
CA ASN A 7 0.62 0.32 19.07
C ASN A 7 0.70 0.32 17.54
N PRO A 8 -0.04 1.22 16.86
CA PRO A 8 0.12 1.42 15.42
C PRO A 8 1.55 1.80 15.05
N ILE A 9 1.98 1.40 13.86
CA ILE A 9 3.27 1.83 13.30
C ILE A 9 3.07 3.19 12.65
N CYS A 10 3.80 4.21 13.12
CA CYS A 10 3.64 5.59 12.71
C CYS A 10 4.74 6.04 11.74
N SER A 11 4.38 6.86 10.75
CA SER A 11 5.34 7.61 9.93
C SER A 11 5.80 8.86 10.66
N ASN A 12 7.09 9.16 10.59
CA ASN A 12 7.69 10.43 11.03
C ASN A 12 8.16 11.30 9.86
N ILE A 13 7.86 10.91 8.61
CA ILE A 13 8.36 11.59 7.42
C ILE A 13 7.63 12.92 7.21
N GLN A 14 8.41 13.95 6.86
CA GLN A 14 7.95 15.29 6.51
C GLN A 14 8.57 15.71 5.16
N PRO A 15 7.90 16.59 4.38
CA PRO A 15 6.57 17.15 4.66
C PRO A 15 5.45 16.15 4.40
N ARG A 16 4.26 16.38 4.98
CA ARG A 16 3.08 15.56 4.68
C ARG A 16 2.44 15.95 3.35
N LEU A 17 1.88 14.95 2.65
CA LEU A 17 1.07 15.12 1.45
C LEU A 17 -0.35 14.62 1.74
N ALA A 18 -1.34 15.50 1.66
CA ALA A 18 -2.72 15.12 1.90
C ALA A 18 -3.25 14.26 0.74
N VAL A 19 -4.13 13.30 1.05
CA VAL A 19 -4.76 12.46 0.02
C VAL A 19 -5.52 13.28 -1.03
N SER A 20 -6.05 14.44 -0.67
CA SER A 20 -6.75 15.35 -1.59
C SER A 20 -5.86 15.93 -2.67
N ASP A 21 -4.54 15.94 -2.45
CA ASP A 21 -3.57 16.59 -3.33
C ASP A 21 -3.06 15.64 -4.43
N TYR A 22 -3.48 14.37 -4.38
CA TYR A 22 -3.16 13.38 -5.40
C TYR A 22 -3.85 13.74 -6.71
N LYS A 23 -3.02 14.06 -7.71
CA LYS A 23 -3.45 14.46 -9.04
C LYS A 23 -4.12 13.30 -9.76
N LYS A 24 -4.93 13.66 -10.75
CA LYS A 24 -5.60 12.74 -11.66
C LYS A 24 -4.62 11.76 -12.33
N ASP A 25 -4.98 10.48 -12.32
CA ASP A 25 -4.24 9.39 -12.97
C ASP A 25 -5.22 8.47 -13.73
N ILE A 26 -4.72 7.69 -14.68
CA ILE A 26 -5.52 6.68 -15.39
C ILE A 26 -5.87 5.56 -14.40
N LYS A 27 -7.13 5.14 -14.38
CA LYS A 27 -7.58 4.08 -13.49
C LYS A 27 -6.96 2.73 -13.89
N PHE A 28 -6.54 1.95 -12.90
CA PHE A 28 -5.98 0.61 -13.08
C PHE A 28 -6.87 -0.43 -12.41
N ASP A 29 -7.17 -1.51 -13.12
CA ASP A 29 -7.85 -2.68 -12.57
C ASP A 29 -6.80 -3.70 -12.10
N PHE A 30 -6.62 -3.81 -10.78
CA PHE A 30 -5.66 -4.73 -10.18
C PHE A 30 -6.10 -6.21 -10.18
N LEU A 31 -7.35 -6.51 -10.58
CA LEU A 31 -7.81 -7.89 -10.75
C LEU A 31 -7.58 -8.40 -12.18
N GLU A 32 -7.73 -7.51 -13.16
CA GLU A 32 -7.48 -7.81 -14.57
C GLU A 32 -6.05 -7.48 -15.00
N GLY A 33 -5.32 -6.68 -14.22
CA GLY A 33 -3.94 -6.29 -14.50
C GLY A 33 -3.80 -5.28 -15.64
N ASP A 34 -4.85 -4.49 -15.93
CA ASP A 34 -4.88 -3.56 -17.06
C ASP A 34 -5.48 -2.18 -16.71
N LEU A 35 -5.25 -1.20 -17.58
CA LEU A 35 -5.84 0.12 -17.50
C LEU A 35 -7.32 0.07 -17.87
N VAL A 36 -8.14 0.77 -17.08
CA VAL A 36 -9.56 0.96 -17.42
C VAL A 36 -9.67 2.14 -18.38
N LEU A 37 -9.89 1.82 -19.66
CA LEU A 37 -9.91 2.82 -20.73
C LEU A 37 -10.94 3.92 -20.46
N ASN A 38 -10.51 5.18 -20.65
CA ASN A 38 -11.31 6.39 -20.43
C ASN A 38 -11.77 6.65 -19.00
N GLU A 39 -11.28 5.88 -18.02
CA GLU A 39 -11.52 6.13 -16.60
C GLU A 39 -10.27 6.68 -15.91
N THR A 40 -10.50 7.55 -14.94
CA THR A 40 -9.44 8.23 -14.20
C THR A 40 -9.83 8.34 -12.74
N VAL A 41 -8.83 8.30 -11.86
CA VAL A 41 -8.97 8.46 -10.42
C VAL A 41 -8.21 9.69 -9.95
N GLU A 42 -8.68 10.35 -8.90
CA GLU A 42 -8.01 11.49 -8.25
C GLU A 42 -8.23 11.45 -6.73
N GLY A 43 -7.50 12.28 -5.99
CA GLY A 43 -7.62 12.35 -4.54
C GLY A 43 -7.39 11.00 -3.86
N PHE A 44 -8.32 10.62 -2.97
CA PHE A 44 -8.24 9.35 -2.22
C PHE A 44 -8.19 8.11 -3.12
N GLU A 45 -8.93 8.07 -4.22
CA GLU A 45 -8.91 6.91 -5.12
C GLU A 45 -7.56 6.76 -5.82
N CYS A 46 -6.96 7.87 -6.24
CA CYS A 46 -5.60 7.88 -6.81
C CYS A 46 -4.56 7.46 -5.76
N PHE A 47 -4.68 7.95 -4.51
CA PHE A 47 -3.85 7.48 -3.40
C PHE A 47 -3.99 5.97 -3.19
N ASN A 48 -5.21 5.44 -3.16
CA ASN A 48 -5.47 4.02 -2.98
C ASN A 48 -4.84 3.18 -4.11
N GLN A 49 -5.01 3.62 -5.37
CA GLN A 49 -4.36 2.99 -6.52
C GLN A 49 -2.82 3.02 -6.39
N LYS A 50 -2.23 4.15 -6.00
CA LYS A 50 -0.78 4.25 -5.81
C LYS A 50 -0.29 3.36 -4.68
N PHE A 51 -1.04 3.26 -3.58
CA PHE A 51 -0.74 2.38 -2.47
C PHE A 51 -0.65 0.93 -2.95
N ILE A 52 -1.70 0.45 -3.63
CA ILE A 52 -1.75 -0.91 -4.17
C ILE A 52 -0.59 -1.12 -5.16
N LYS A 53 -0.36 -0.18 -6.07
CA LYS A 53 0.72 -0.25 -7.05
C LYS A 53 2.10 -0.37 -6.40
N VAL A 54 2.40 0.42 -5.37
CA VAL A 54 3.69 0.34 -4.65
C VAL A 54 3.86 -1.03 -4.01
N LEU A 55 2.80 -1.58 -3.39
CA LEU A 55 2.84 -2.90 -2.76
C LEU A 55 2.99 -4.04 -3.78
N LEU A 56 2.41 -3.91 -4.97
CA LEU A 56 2.44 -4.95 -6.00
C LEU A 56 3.59 -4.79 -7.01
N THR A 57 4.40 -3.75 -6.88
CA THR A 57 5.57 -3.53 -7.74
C THR A 57 6.81 -4.17 -7.14
N ASP A 58 7.58 -4.90 -7.95
CA ASP A 58 8.92 -5.36 -7.60
C ASP A 58 9.92 -4.20 -7.60
N GLU A 59 10.75 -4.13 -6.56
CA GLU A 59 11.90 -3.25 -6.58
C GLU A 59 12.98 -3.85 -7.48
N THR A 60 13.39 -3.11 -8.51
CA THR A 60 14.47 -3.51 -9.43
C THR A 60 15.51 -2.40 -9.49
N PRO A 61 16.71 -2.64 -10.07
CA PRO A 61 17.70 -1.57 -10.27
C PRO A 61 17.16 -0.35 -11.04
N ILE A 62 16.11 -0.55 -11.86
CA ILE A 62 15.41 0.49 -12.62
C ILE A 62 14.23 1.06 -11.83
N ILE A 63 13.49 0.21 -11.09
CA ILE A 63 12.28 0.56 -10.35
C ILE A 63 12.58 0.58 -8.84
N LYS A 64 12.90 1.74 -8.27
CA LYS A 64 13.40 1.88 -6.88
C LYS A 64 12.33 2.22 -5.84
N TYR A 65 11.16 1.61 -5.92
CA TYR A 65 10.03 1.94 -5.02
C TYR A 65 9.14 0.76 -4.64
N GLY A 66 9.36 -0.42 -5.22
CA GLY A 66 8.50 -1.58 -5.00
C GLY A 66 8.58 -2.15 -3.59
N LEU A 67 7.47 -2.66 -3.06
CA LEU A 67 7.42 -3.35 -1.76
C LEU A 67 6.97 -4.81 -1.88
N PHE A 68 6.89 -5.37 -3.09
CA PHE A 68 6.38 -6.71 -3.37
C PHE A 68 7.06 -7.81 -2.54
N GLU A 69 8.40 -7.78 -2.46
CA GLU A 69 9.21 -8.75 -1.70
C GLU A 69 8.92 -8.75 -0.19
N LEU A 70 8.22 -7.72 0.32
CA LEU A 70 7.83 -7.61 1.73
C LEU A 70 6.39 -8.06 1.99
N LEU A 71 5.66 -8.47 0.95
CA LEU A 71 4.30 -9.00 1.13
C LEU A 71 4.36 -10.26 2.01
N PRO A 72 3.52 -10.35 3.06
CA PRO A 72 3.56 -11.49 3.96
C PRO A 72 3.09 -12.73 3.21
N THR A 73 3.87 -13.82 3.24
CA THR A 73 3.58 -15.09 2.56
C THR A 73 3.39 -16.24 3.53
N SER A 74 3.86 -16.09 4.78
CA SER A 74 3.83 -17.16 5.77
C SER A 74 2.41 -17.65 6.08
N LYS A 75 2.29 -18.96 6.27
CA LYS A 75 1.09 -19.65 6.76
C LYS A 75 1.09 -19.84 8.28
N ASN A 76 2.19 -19.48 8.94
CA ASN A 76 2.32 -19.51 10.40
C ASN A 76 2.01 -18.12 10.97
N GLN A 77 1.11 -18.05 11.95
CA GLN A 77 0.65 -16.78 12.52
C GLN A 77 1.79 -15.91 13.08
N THR A 78 2.76 -16.48 13.81
CA THR A 78 3.87 -15.71 14.41
C THR A 78 4.82 -15.16 13.35
N GLU A 79 5.13 -15.94 12.31
CA GLU A 79 5.96 -15.44 11.20
C GLU A 79 5.20 -14.43 10.34
N PHE A 80 3.91 -14.65 10.10
CA PHE A 80 3.03 -13.69 9.41
C PHE A 80 3.01 -12.34 10.13
N GLU A 81 2.93 -12.32 11.46
CA GLU A 81 2.99 -11.08 12.25
C GLU A 81 4.33 -10.34 12.09
N LYS A 82 5.45 -11.07 12.04
CA LYS A 82 6.78 -10.48 11.80
C LYS A 82 6.88 -9.87 10.41
N GLU A 83 6.39 -10.58 9.39
CA GLU A 83 6.33 -10.09 8.01
C GLU A 83 5.45 -8.84 7.89
N CYS A 84 4.26 -8.86 8.51
CA CYS A 84 3.37 -7.70 8.55
C CYS A 84 4.02 -6.49 9.25
N GLY A 85 4.74 -6.70 10.35
CA GLY A 85 5.47 -5.62 11.02
C GLY A 85 6.55 -4.99 10.12
N LYS A 86 7.28 -5.80 9.35
CA LYS A 86 8.26 -5.31 8.37
C LYS A 86 7.58 -4.51 7.25
N LEU A 87 6.50 -5.05 6.68
CA LEU A 87 5.74 -4.37 5.63
C LEU A 87 5.16 -3.03 6.14
N ALA A 88 4.56 -3.02 7.33
CA ALA A 88 4.00 -1.81 7.93
C ALA A 88 5.07 -0.73 8.12
N TYR A 89 6.26 -1.10 8.62
CA TYR A 89 7.38 -0.17 8.73
C TYR A 89 7.83 0.34 7.35
N ALA A 90 7.93 -0.55 6.35
CA ALA A 90 8.30 -0.16 4.99
C ALA A 90 7.29 0.81 4.37
N ILE A 91 5.98 0.59 4.55
CA ILE A 91 4.92 1.48 4.05
C ILE A 91 5.06 2.88 4.64
N VAL A 92 5.17 2.99 5.97
CA VAL A 92 5.25 4.30 6.63
C VAL A 92 6.58 5.02 6.40
N SER A 93 7.63 4.30 5.99
CA SER A 93 8.95 4.85 5.72
C SER A 93 9.26 5.03 4.23
N HIS A 94 8.38 4.55 3.35
CA HIS A 94 8.57 4.55 1.90
C HIS A 94 8.65 5.97 1.33
N GLN A 95 9.74 6.26 0.61
CA GLN A 95 9.96 7.50 -0.14
C GLN A 95 10.49 7.13 -1.52
N PHE A 96 9.99 7.80 -2.57
CA PHE A 96 10.62 7.67 -3.87
C PHE A 96 11.97 8.40 -3.88
N SER A 97 12.91 7.93 -4.70
CA SER A 97 14.24 8.54 -4.82
C SER A 97 14.23 9.98 -5.32
N ASP A 98 13.16 10.40 -5.98
CA ASP A 98 12.94 11.76 -6.48
C ASP A 98 12.10 12.63 -5.54
N SER A 99 11.76 12.12 -4.34
CA SER A 99 11.02 12.88 -3.33
C SER A 99 11.84 14.08 -2.86
N THR A 100 11.21 15.25 -2.81
CA THR A 100 11.82 16.49 -2.30
C THR A 100 10.88 17.15 -1.30
N PHE A 101 11.38 18.17 -0.59
CA PHE A 101 10.55 18.95 0.33
C PHE A 101 9.40 19.67 -0.40
N GLU A 102 9.62 20.17 -1.61
CA GLU A 102 8.59 20.89 -2.39
C GLU A 102 7.65 19.94 -3.15
N ASN A 103 8.09 18.71 -3.40
CA ASN A 103 7.33 17.68 -4.07
C ASN A 103 7.46 16.34 -3.30
N PRO A 104 6.80 16.22 -2.13
CA PRO A 104 6.85 14.99 -1.33
C PRO A 104 6.21 13.84 -2.10
N ASN A 105 6.95 12.74 -2.23
CA ASN A 105 6.50 11.58 -2.99
C ASN A 105 6.79 10.27 -2.23
N GLY A 106 5.80 9.39 -2.16
CA GLY A 106 5.93 8.09 -1.51
C GLY A 106 4.85 7.88 -0.48
N LEU A 107 4.58 6.61 -0.13
CA LEU A 107 3.54 6.30 0.84
C LEU A 107 3.83 6.92 2.21
N GLY A 108 5.09 6.98 2.65
CA GLY A 108 5.47 7.52 3.95
C GLY A 108 5.16 9.01 4.16
N HIS A 109 5.00 9.78 3.08
CA HIS A 109 4.57 11.18 3.14
C HIS A 109 3.05 11.33 3.34
N THR A 110 2.26 10.32 3.03
CA THR A 110 0.78 10.36 3.10
C THR A 110 0.22 9.44 4.18
N VAL A 111 0.75 8.22 4.32
CA VAL A 111 0.36 7.27 5.35
C VAL A 111 0.92 7.73 6.68
N GLU A 112 0.04 7.97 7.65
CA GLU A 112 0.43 8.42 8.98
C GLU A 112 0.63 7.23 9.91
N LYS A 113 -0.28 6.25 9.85
CA LYS A 113 -0.27 5.07 10.74
C LYS A 113 -0.79 3.84 10.01
N ILE A 114 -0.18 2.69 10.32
CA ILE A 114 -0.74 1.37 10.02
C ILE A 114 -1.26 0.75 11.32
N TYR A 115 -2.54 0.43 11.35
CA TYR A 115 -3.24 -0.15 12.50
C TYR A 115 -3.27 -1.67 12.44
N SER A 116 -3.52 -2.25 11.27
CA SER A 116 -3.56 -3.70 11.13
C SER A 116 -3.31 -4.13 9.69
N ILE A 117 -2.88 -5.39 9.54
CA ILE A 117 -2.75 -6.07 8.25
C ILE A 117 -3.37 -7.47 8.40
N SER A 118 -4.33 -7.82 7.55
CA SER A 118 -4.93 -9.16 7.51
C SER A 118 -4.91 -9.76 6.11
N LYS A 119 -4.97 -11.10 6.07
CA LYS A 119 -5.30 -11.86 4.85
C LYS A 119 -6.72 -12.38 4.95
N GLU A 120 -7.52 -12.05 3.94
CA GLU A 120 -8.93 -12.39 3.85
C GLU A 120 -9.28 -12.84 2.43
N VAL A 121 -10.22 -13.79 2.32
CA VAL A 121 -10.77 -14.22 1.03
C VAL A 121 -12.11 -13.52 0.85
N LEU A 122 -12.26 -12.72 -0.20
CA LEU A 122 -13.50 -12.02 -0.54
C LEU A 122 -13.87 -12.39 -1.98
N ASN A 123 -15.06 -12.95 -2.19
CA ASN A 123 -15.53 -13.39 -3.51
C ASN A 123 -14.49 -14.26 -4.25
N ASP A 124 -13.97 -15.29 -3.57
CA ASP A 124 -12.95 -16.22 -4.08
C ASP A 124 -11.59 -15.60 -4.45
N ILE A 125 -11.33 -14.35 -4.08
CA ILE A 125 -10.05 -13.67 -4.29
C ILE A 125 -9.35 -13.45 -2.95
N ASN A 126 -8.05 -13.78 -2.87
CA ASN A 126 -7.23 -13.45 -1.72
C ASN A 126 -6.88 -11.96 -1.71
N TYR A 127 -7.08 -11.31 -0.57
CA TYR A 127 -6.71 -9.92 -0.34
C TYR A 127 -5.77 -9.80 0.85
N LEU A 128 -4.80 -8.89 0.73
CA LEU A 128 -4.18 -8.25 1.88
C LEU A 128 -5.00 -6.99 2.22
N ILE A 129 -5.56 -6.97 3.42
CA ILE A 129 -6.34 -5.84 3.93
C ILE A 129 -5.45 -5.03 4.85
N VAL A 130 -5.25 -3.75 4.54
CA VAL A 130 -4.44 -2.83 5.34
C VAL A 130 -5.34 -1.73 5.91
N GLU A 131 -5.39 -1.63 7.23
CA GLU A 131 -6.09 -0.54 7.93
C GLU A 131 -5.09 0.56 8.28
N ALA A 132 -5.31 1.77 7.77
CA ALA A 132 -4.37 2.87 7.85
C ALA A 132 -5.06 4.23 8.01
N SER A 133 -4.43 5.17 8.74
CA SER A 133 -4.76 6.59 8.64
C SER A 133 -3.81 7.27 7.66
N ALA A 134 -4.34 8.26 6.94
CA ALA A 134 -3.58 9.04 5.98
C ALA A 134 -3.85 10.53 6.19
N THR A 135 -2.84 11.36 5.90
CA THR A 135 -2.97 12.81 6.00
C THR A 135 -4.10 13.30 5.10
N GLY A 136 -4.98 14.14 5.65
CA GLY A 136 -6.15 14.66 4.94
C GLY A 136 -7.40 13.77 5.03
N LEU A 137 -7.34 12.63 5.74
CA LEU A 137 -8.52 11.84 6.11
C LEU A 137 -8.86 12.03 7.58
N ASN A 138 -10.16 12.15 7.89
CA ASN A 138 -10.65 12.23 9.27
C ASN A 138 -10.79 10.85 9.93
N GLU A 139 -10.84 9.79 9.14
CA GLU A 139 -11.14 8.43 9.58
C GLU A 139 -10.06 7.46 9.09
N THR A 140 -9.98 6.30 9.76
CA THR A 140 -9.17 5.18 9.28
C THR A 140 -9.74 4.67 7.95
N SER A 141 -8.85 4.46 7.00
CA SER A 141 -9.15 3.87 5.70
C SER A 141 -8.79 2.39 5.67
N THR A 142 -9.56 1.60 4.92
CA THR A 142 -9.26 0.19 4.64
C THR A 142 -8.86 0.07 3.18
N ILE A 143 -7.62 -0.34 2.94
CA ILE A 143 -7.06 -0.56 1.61
C ILE A 143 -7.04 -2.06 1.35
N LYS A 144 -7.67 -2.48 0.24
CA LYS A 144 -7.76 -3.90 -0.16
C LYS A 144 -6.82 -4.15 -1.34
N VAL A 145 -5.75 -4.88 -1.09
CA VAL A 145 -4.74 -5.23 -2.10
C VAL A 145 -5.07 -6.63 -2.61
N PRO A 146 -5.55 -6.78 -3.86
CA PRO A 146 -5.79 -8.11 -4.42
C PRO A 146 -4.45 -8.82 -4.64
N LEU A 147 -4.37 -10.07 -4.19
CA LEU A 147 -3.16 -10.90 -4.33
C LEU A 147 -3.20 -11.81 -5.57
N LYS A 148 -4.26 -11.74 -6.38
CA LYS A 148 -4.43 -12.56 -7.59
C LYS A 148 -3.21 -12.48 -8.52
N LEU A 149 -2.75 -11.27 -8.84
CA LEU A 149 -1.58 -11.07 -9.71
C LEU A 149 -0.28 -11.63 -9.10
N VAL A 150 -0.15 -11.59 -7.76
CA VAL A 150 1.00 -12.18 -7.05
C VAL A 150 0.98 -13.70 -7.17
N GLU A 151 -0.19 -14.30 -7.00
CA GLU A 151 -0.39 -15.75 -7.04
C GLU A 151 -0.15 -16.34 -8.44
N GLU A 152 -0.38 -15.55 -9.50
CA GLU A 152 -0.07 -15.92 -10.88
C GLU A 152 1.43 -15.89 -11.18
N HIS A 153 2.19 -14.98 -10.56
CA HIS A 153 3.64 -14.84 -10.80
C HIS A 153 4.51 -15.78 -9.95
N MET A 154 3.97 -16.32 -8.85
CA MET A 154 4.68 -17.24 -7.95
C MET A 154 4.51 -18.74 -8.32
N GLN A 155 3.81 -19.05 -9.41
CA GLN A 155 3.64 -20.40 -9.97
C GLN A 155 4.65 -20.70 -11.07
#